data_AF-A0A956U3L5-F1
#
_entry.id   AF-A0A956U3L5-F1
#
_cell.length_a   1.000
_cell.length_b   1.000
_cell.length_c   1.000
_cell.angle_alpha   90.00
_cell.angle_beta   90.00
_cell.angle_gamma   90.00
#
_symmetry.space_group_name_H-M   'P 1'
#
loop_
_entity.id
_entity.type
_entity.pdbx_description
1 polymer ?
#
loop_
_entity_poly.entity_id
_entity_poly.type
_entity_poly.pdbx_seq_one_letter_code
_entity_poly.pdbx_strand_id
1 'polypeptide(L)'
;MNNAIFQFTIKQFLARPVRIVLVVLFFLFPLAFDCISIFSPFFEGLPRMSSTDSAYNFAFIIAAGIIGSDVSDGILPLTFSRPLKRIEYILCKWLAVSSMVTILAILNDLIHWMILSKGSLEMLQSVEPCIFLNTVTAALGSTAIIMLFSSLVPGIADIGIILLIGLIAIITSLINHYWKVAWAINVAAVLLSILFPHVDLRTLNGNYEVIEAFGMYLSIVFTALFLATYFVNRKELSYGRE
;
A
#
# COMPACT_ATOMS: atom_id res chain seq x y z
N MET A 1 -6.74 21.14 4.54
CA MET A 1 -5.72 20.35 3.82
C MET A 1 -4.78 21.31 3.12
N ASN A 2 -3.46 21.14 3.25
CA ASN A 2 -2.49 22.06 2.67
C ASN A 2 -2.14 21.63 1.24
N ASN A 3 -2.70 22.33 0.25
CA ASN A 3 -2.52 22.03 -1.18
C ASN A 3 -1.05 22.05 -1.63
N ALA A 4 -0.21 22.86 -0.99
CA ALA A 4 1.21 22.96 -1.35
C ALA A 4 1.96 21.66 -1.04
N ILE A 5 1.71 21.05 0.12
CA ILE A 5 2.35 19.78 0.53
C ILE A 5 1.91 18.65 -0.41
N PHE A 6 0.61 18.61 -0.71
CA PHE A 6 0.03 17.62 -1.62
C PHE A 6 0.68 17.69 -3.01
N GLN A 7 0.68 18.87 -3.63
CA GLN A 7 1.27 19.07 -4.96
C GLN A 7 2.79 18.83 -4.97
N PHE A 8 3.49 19.27 -3.92
CA PHE A 8 4.93 19.04 -3.79
C PHE A 8 5.25 17.54 -3.73
N THR A 9 4.46 16.77 -2.97
CA THR A 9 4.64 15.32 -2.84
C THR A 9 4.49 14.62 -4.19
N ILE A 10 3.49 15.02 -4.99
CA ILE A 10 3.30 14.47 -6.35
C ILE A 10 4.48 14.86 -7.27
N LYS A 11 4.92 16.12 -7.24
CA LYS A 11 6.06 16.58 -8.04
C LYS A 11 7.35 15.87 -7.65
N GLN A 12 7.59 15.66 -6.35
CA GLN A 12 8.75 14.93 -5.82
C GLN A 12 8.76 13.48 -6.32
N PHE A 13 7.60 12.83 -6.41
CA PHE A 13 7.50 11.51 -7.01
C PHE A 13 7.86 11.54 -8.50
N LEU A 14 7.26 12.45 -9.27
CA LEU A 14 7.51 12.57 -10.71
C LEU A 14 8.96 12.95 -11.04
N ALA A 15 9.67 13.59 -10.12
CA ALA A 15 11.08 13.93 -10.28
C ALA A 15 12.03 12.73 -10.08
N ARG A 16 11.57 11.59 -9.55
CA ARG A 16 12.40 10.41 -9.26
C ARG A 16 12.27 9.37 -10.38
N PRO A 17 13.18 9.35 -11.39
CA PRO A 17 13.01 8.52 -12.58
C PRO A 17 12.97 7.02 -12.27
N VAL A 18 13.74 6.56 -11.27
CA VAL A 18 13.75 5.16 -10.84
C VAL A 18 12.36 4.71 -10.40
N ARG A 19 11.59 5.55 -9.69
CA ARG A 19 10.23 5.19 -9.24
C ARG A 19 9.27 5.10 -10.40
N ILE A 20 9.38 6.00 -11.38
CA ILE A 20 8.55 5.96 -12.60
C ILE A 20 8.82 4.67 -13.36
N VAL A 21 10.10 4.32 -13.57
CA VAL A 21 10.47 3.07 -14.26
C VAL A 21 9.91 1.86 -13.52
N LEU A 22 10.01 1.83 -12.19
CA LEU A 22 9.44 0.74 -11.39
C LEU A 22 7.91 0.69 -11.50
N VAL A 23 7.21 1.83 -11.40
CA VAL A 23 5.75 1.86 -11.58
C VAL A 23 5.36 1.35 -12.95
N VAL A 24 6.04 1.80 -14.02
CA VAL A 24 5.76 1.32 -15.39
C VAL A 24 6.02 -0.17 -15.52
N LEU A 25 7.11 -0.68 -14.94
CA LEU A 25 7.44 -2.11 -14.97
C LEU A 25 6.38 -2.93 -14.24
N PHE A 26 6.00 -2.54 -13.02
CA PHE A 26 4.99 -3.25 -12.23
C PHE A 26 3.56 -3.09 -12.79
N PHE A 27 3.31 -2.03 -13.56
CA PHE A 27 2.07 -1.85 -14.29
C PHE A 27 2.01 -2.77 -15.52
N LEU A 28 3.08 -2.82 -16.33
CA LEU A 28 3.11 -3.60 -17.56
C LEU A 28 3.32 -5.10 -17.34
N PHE A 29 4.04 -5.49 -16.30
CA PHE A 29 4.35 -6.90 -16.04
C PHE A 29 3.12 -7.81 -15.90
N PRO A 30 2.14 -7.53 -15.03
CA PRO A 30 0.92 -8.35 -14.95
C PRO A 30 0.15 -8.31 -16.27
N LEU A 31 0.00 -7.14 -16.89
CA LEU A 31 -0.73 -7.01 -18.17
C LEU A 31 -0.10 -7.85 -19.29
N ALA A 32 1.22 -7.87 -19.38
CA ALA A 32 1.95 -8.70 -20.33
C ALA A 32 1.71 -10.19 -20.06
N PHE A 33 1.71 -10.58 -18.78
CA PHE A 33 1.42 -11.95 -18.36
C PHE A 33 0.00 -12.37 -18.75
N ASP A 34 -0.99 -11.52 -18.52
CA ASP A 34 -2.39 -11.81 -18.91
C ASP A 34 -2.55 -11.93 -20.43
N CYS A 35 -1.92 -11.02 -21.18
CA CYS A 35 -1.88 -11.12 -22.64
C CYS A 35 -1.29 -12.44 -23.10
N ILE A 36 -0.13 -12.86 -22.56
CA ILE A 36 0.51 -14.14 -22.91
C ILE A 36 -0.38 -15.33 -22.56
N SER A 37 -1.07 -15.27 -21.42
CA SER A 37 -1.97 -16.34 -20.96
C SER A 37 -3.15 -16.57 -21.91
N ILE A 38 -3.61 -15.54 -22.62
CA ILE A 38 -4.67 -15.67 -23.63
C ILE A 38 -4.18 -16.42 -24.87
N PHE A 39 -2.91 -16.26 -25.25
CA PHE A 39 -2.35 -16.86 -26.46
C PHE A 39 -1.75 -18.25 -26.25
N SER A 40 -1.45 -18.63 -25.00
CA SER A 40 -0.73 -19.87 -24.71
C SER A 40 -1.38 -20.68 -23.58
N PRO A 41 -1.86 -21.91 -23.86
CA PRO A 41 -2.51 -22.75 -22.86
C PRO A 41 -1.55 -23.21 -21.75
N PHE A 42 -0.24 -23.06 -21.94
CA PHE A 42 0.78 -23.34 -20.93
C PHE A 42 0.60 -22.52 -19.65
N PHE A 43 -0.01 -21.33 -19.73
CA PHE A 43 -0.15 -20.41 -18.60
C PHE A 43 -1.55 -20.43 -17.96
N GLU A 44 -2.48 -21.27 -18.43
CA GLU A 44 -3.87 -21.30 -17.94
C GLU A 44 -4.02 -21.68 -16.45
N GLY A 45 -2.99 -22.27 -15.83
CA GLY A 45 -3.03 -22.72 -14.43
C GLY A 45 -2.29 -21.84 -13.42
N LEU A 46 -1.67 -20.75 -13.84
CA LEU A 46 -0.89 -19.91 -12.92
C LEU A 46 -1.80 -18.96 -12.13
N PRO A 47 -1.50 -18.73 -10.84
CA PRO A 47 -2.28 -17.81 -10.02
C PRO A 47 -2.21 -16.41 -10.63
N ARG A 48 -3.37 -15.86 -10.96
CA ARG A 48 -3.50 -14.49 -11.48
C ARG A 48 -3.33 -13.52 -10.33
N MET A 49 -2.70 -12.37 -10.61
CA MET A 49 -2.62 -11.28 -9.64
C MET A 49 -4.03 -10.84 -9.28
N SER A 50 -4.30 -10.74 -7.98
CA SER A 50 -5.57 -10.17 -7.51
C SER A 50 -5.54 -8.64 -7.65
N SER A 51 -6.71 -8.02 -7.70
CA SER A 51 -6.83 -6.56 -7.78
C SER A 51 -6.22 -5.84 -6.57
N THR A 52 -6.19 -6.49 -5.40
CA THR A 52 -5.55 -5.95 -4.19
C THR A 52 -4.03 -6.02 -4.26
N ASP A 53 -3.45 -7.01 -4.95
CA ASP A 53 -2.00 -7.14 -5.12
C ASP A 53 -1.40 -5.96 -5.89
N SER A 54 -2.12 -5.44 -6.90
CA SER A 54 -1.69 -4.28 -7.68
C SER A 54 -1.56 -3.03 -6.79
N ALA A 55 -2.55 -2.80 -5.92
CA ALA A 55 -2.55 -1.69 -4.97
C ALA A 55 -1.37 -1.78 -3.98
N TYR A 56 -1.07 -2.97 -3.44
CA TYR A 56 0.07 -3.15 -2.54
C TYR A 56 1.40 -2.85 -3.23
N ASN A 57 1.60 -3.36 -4.45
CA ASN A 57 2.83 -3.13 -5.20
C ASN A 57 3.06 -1.65 -5.50
N PHE A 58 2.02 -0.94 -5.96
CA PHE A 58 2.12 0.51 -6.17
C PHE A 58 2.34 1.26 -4.86
N ALA A 59 1.70 0.85 -3.76
CA ALA A 59 1.94 1.43 -2.45
C ALA A 59 3.42 1.32 -2.05
N PHE A 60 4.05 0.14 -2.20
CA PHE A 60 5.48 -0.05 -1.90
C PHE A 60 6.37 0.88 -2.72
N ILE A 61 6.12 1.00 -4.02
CA ILE A 61 7.01 1.79 -4.90
C ILE A 61 6.86 3.29 -4.63
N ILE A 62 5.63 3.76 -4.42
CA ILE A 62 5.32 5.20 -4.32
C ILE A 62 5.57 5.70 -2.89
N ALA A 63 5.13 4.95 -1.88
CA ALA A 63 5.16 5.37 -0.48
C ALA A 63 6.52 5.12 0.19
N ALA A 64 7.34 4.19 -0.33
CA ALA A 64 8.62 3.87 0.30
C ALA A 64 9.51 5.11 0.43
N GLY A 65 10.14 5.25 1.59
CA GLY A 65 11.08 6.31 1.93
C GLY A 65 10.53 7.73 1.80
N ILE A 66 9.21 7.95 1.76
CA ILE A 66 8.66 9.29 1.49
C ILE A 66 8.84 10.28 2.64
N ILE A 67 8.81 9.78 3.89
CA ILE A 67 9.15 10.59 5.06
C ILE A 67 10.65 10.45 5.32
N GLY A 68 11.18 9.23 5.20
CA GLY A 68 12.61 8.95 5.42
C GLY A 68 13.54 9.80 4.54
N SER A 69 13.16 10.09 3.29
CA SER A 69 13.94 10.97 2.42
C SER A 69 13.87 12.43 2.85
N ASP A 70 12.70 12.92 3.28
CA ASP A 70 12.56 14.31 3.73
C ASP A 70 13.38 14.60 4.98
N VAL A 71 13.52 13.60 5.87
CA VAL A 71 14.43 13.66 7.03
C VAL A 71 15.88 13.75 6.57
N SER A 72 16.26 12.87 5.63
CA SER A 72 17.65 12.76 5.15
C SER A 72 18.10 13.99 4.36
N ASP A 73 17.17 14.58 3.59
CA ASP A 73 17.39 15.77 2.76
C ASP A 73 17.32 17.07 3.58
N GLY A 74 17.01 17.01 4.88
CA GLY A 74 16.88 18.19 5.75
C GLY A 74 15.70 19.11 5.39
N ILE A 75 14.67 18.59 4.72
CA ILE A 75 13.51 19.36 4.27
C ILE A 75 12.51 19.61 5.41
N LEU A 76 12.48 18.73 6.42
CA LEU A 76 11.54 18.84 7.55
C LEU A 76 11.68 20.17 8.32
N PRO A 77 12.88 20.60 8.78
CA PRO A 77 13.02 21.89 9.47
C PRO A 77 12.54 23.09 8.63
N LEU A 78 12.80 23.07 7.32
CA LEU A 78 12.33 24.12 6.40
C LEU A 78 10.81 24.11 6.27
N THR A 79 10.20 22.93 6.26
CA THR A 79 8.74 22.78 6.15
C THR A 79 8.05 23.24 7.43
N PHE A 80 8.58 22.88 8.60
CA PHE A 80 8.03 23.24 9.91
C PHE A 80 8.47 24.61 10.44
N SER A 81 9.29 25.34 9.69
CA SER A 81 9.49 26.78 9.91
C SER A 81 8.18 27.58 9.74
N ARG A 82 7.21 27.01 9.02
CA ARG A 82 5.85 27.55 8.85
C ARG A 82 4.94 26.98 9.94
N PRO A 83 3.85 27.68 10.31
CA PRO A 83 2.90 27.21 11.31
C PRO A 83 2.03 26.06 10.77
N LEU A 84 2.64 24.88 10.61
CA LEU A 84 2.01 23.66 10.11
C LEU A 84 1.97 22.63 11.24
N LYS A 85 0.79 22.07 11.50
CA LYS A 85 0.68 20.97 12.46
C LYS A 85 1.28 19.71 11.83
N ARG A 86 2.01 18.94 12.62
CA ARG A 86 2.68 17.72 12.14
C ARG A 86 1.71 16.62 11.68
N ILE A 87 0.55 16.53 12.35
CA ILE A 87 -0.54 15.67 11.89
C ILE A 87 -1.06 16.08 10.51
N GLU A 88 -1.15 17.38 10.22
CA GLU A 88 -1.58 17.88 8.91
C GLU A 88 -0.56 17.53 7.82
N TYR A 89 0.74 17.61 8.13
CA TYR A 89 1.80 17.19 7.21
C TYR A 89 1.66 15.71 6.83
N ILE A 90 1.53 14.81 7.82
CA ILE A 90 1.42 13.37 7.57
C ILE A 90 0.13 13.02 6.84
N LEU A 91 -1.00 13.59 7.24
CA LEU A 91 -2.28 13.35 6.57
C LEU A 91 -2.25 13.85 5.12
N CYS A 92 -1.66 15.03 4.85
CA CYS A 92 -1.54 15.53 3.47
C CYS A 92 -0.64 14.63 2.62
N LYS A 93 0.48 14.14 3.17
CA LYS A 93 1.37 13.19 2.46
C LYS A 93 0.69 11.85 2.21
N TRP A 94 0.04 11.29 3.24
CA TRP A 94 -0.69 10.03 3.12
C TRP A 94 -1.78 10.14 2.05
N LEU A 95 -2.59 11.21 2.07
CA LEU A 95 -3.62 11.44 1.05
C LEU A 95 -3.05 11.61 -0.36
N ALA A 96 -1.91 12.31 -0.52
CA ALA A 96 -1.27 12.44 -1.82
C ALA A 96 -0.84 11.09 -2.37
N VAL A 97 -0.09 10.32 -1.58
CA VAL A 97 0.39 8.99 -1.98
C VAL A 97 -0.77 8.04 -2.24
N SER A 98 -1.74 7.99 -1.33
CA SER A 98 -2.85 7.06 -1.42
C SER A 98 -3.74 7.37 -2.61
N SER A 99 -3.95 8.64 -2.96
CA SER A 99 -4.64 9.02 -4.20
C SER A 99 -3.91 8.54 -5.46
N MET A 100 -2.58 8.66 -5.51
CA MET A 100 -1.77 8.21 -6.65
C MET A 100 -1.83 6.69 -6.81
N VAL A 101 -1.64 5.97 -5.70
CA VAL A 101 -1.72 4.50 -5.66
C VAL A 101 -3.10 4.03 -6.09
N THR A 102 -4.16 4.65 -5.57
CA THR A 102 -5.54 4.30 -5.89
C THR A 102 -5.82 4.49 -7.38
N ILE A 103 -5.43 5.62 -7.97
CA ILE A 103 -5.64 5.89 -9.40
C ILE A 103 -4.89 4.85 -10.25
N LEU A 104 -3.63 4.57 -9.93
CA LEU A 104 -2.82 3.62 -10.69
C LEU A 104 -3.36 2.19 -10.57
N ALA A 105 -3.75 1.77 -9.37
CA ALA A 105 -4.32 0.45 -9.13
C ALA A 105 -5.65 0.26 -9.87
N ILE A 106 -6.57 1.23 -9.76
CA ILE A 106 -7.84 1.17 -10.49
C ILE A 106 -7.62 1.15 -12.01
N LEU A 107 -6.72 1.99 -12.53
CA LEU A 107 -6.40 1.97 -13.96
C LEU A 107 -5.82 0.62 -14.40
N ASN A 108 -4.92 0.04 -13.60
CA ASN A 108 -4.35 -1.27 -13.89
C ASN A 108 -5.43 -2.36 -13.88
N ASP A 109 -6.28 -2.38 -12.86
CA ASP A 109 -7.39 -3.33 -12.71
C ASP A 109 -8.39 -3.20 -13.87
N LEU A 110 -8.70 -1.97 -14.31
CA LEU A 110 -9.57 -1.71 -15.47
C LEU A 110 -8.97 -2.28 -16.76
N ILE A 111 -7.68 -2.05 -17.02
CA ILE A 111 -7.03 -2.56 -18.24
C ILE A 111 -6.93 -4.09 -18.19
N HIS A 112 -6.53 -4.65 -17.05
CA HIS A 112 -6.49 -6.09 -16.82
C HIS A 112 -7.85 -6.73 -17.14
N TRP A 113 -8.92 -6.12 -16.63
CA TRP A 113 -10.27 -6.57 -16.85
C TRP A 113 -10.73 -6.43 -18.31
N MET A 114 -10.34 -5.36 -19.01
CA MET A 114 -10.57 -5.18 -20.45
C MET A 114 -9.87 -6.25 -21.31
N ILE A 115 -8.65 -6.64 -20.94
CA ILE A 115 -7.88 -7.69 -21.63
C ILE A 115 -8.58 -9.04 -21.45
N LEU A 116 -8.95 -9.39 -20.22
CA LEU A 116 -9.58 -10.67 -19.89
C LEU A 116 -10.98 -10.83 -20.49
N SER A 117 -11.76 -9.75 -20.53
CA SER A 117 -13.10 -9.75 -21.14
C SER A 117 -13.08 -9.85 -22.68
N LYS A 118 -11.89 -9.94 -23.31
CA LYS A 118 -11.70 -9.90 -24.77
C LYS A 118 -12.40 -8.70 -25.42
N GLY A 119 -12.56 -7.60 -24.68
CA GLY A 119 -13.29 -6.42 -25.12
C GLY A 119 -14.82 -6.57 -25.23
N SER A 120 -15.41 -7.64 -24.67
CA SER A 120 -16.88 -7.78 -24.64
C SER A 120 -17.52 -6.82 -23.63
N LEU A 121 -18.39 -5.93 -24.13
CA LEU A 121 -19.12 -4.95 -23.32
C LEU A 121 -20.12 -5.58 -22.35
N GLU A 122 -20.56 -6.82 -22.59
CA GLU A 122 -21.51 -7.53 -21.72
C GLU A 122 -20.88 -7.93 -20.38
N MET A 123 -19.59 -8.25 -20.35
CA MET A 123 -18.90 -8.49 -19.08
C MET A 123 -18.71 -7.18 -18.29
N LEU A 124 -18.72 -6.01 -18.94
CA LEU A 124 -18.48 -4.71 -18.26
C LEU A 124 -19.59 -4.39 -17.26
N GLN A 125 -20.76 -4.96 -17.50
CA GLN A 125 -21.94 -4.86 -16.64
C GLN A 125 -21.91 -5.86 -15.48
N SER A 126 -21.07 -6.91 -15.54
CA SER A 126 -20.89 -7.88 -14.45
C SER A 126 -19.75 -7.53 -13.50
N VAL A 127 -19.08 -6.38 -13.69
CA VAL A 127 -18.06 -5.91 -12.75
C VAL A 127 -18.72 -5.57 -11.43
N GLU A 128 -18.45 -6.39 -10.41
CA GLU A 128 -18.90 -6.10 -9.07
C GLU A 128 -18.21 -4.81 -8.57
N PRO A 129 -18.96 -3.76 -8.19
CA PRO A 129 -18.36 -2.53 -7.68
C PRO A 129 -17.51 -2.75 -6.42
N CYS A 130 -17.74 -3.86 -5.71
CA CYS A 130 -16.96 -4.31 -4.57
C CYS A 130 -15.47 -4.50 -4.89
N ILE A 131 -15.11 -4.84 -6.13
CA ILE A 131 -13.71 -5.05 -6.52
C ILE A 131 -12.91 -3.75 -6.40
N PHE A 132 -13.45 -2.65 -6.92
CA PHE A 132 -12.78 -1.35 -6.86
C PHE A 132 -12.69 -0.83 -5.42
N LEU A 133 -13.73 -1.07 -4.61
CA LEU A 133 -13.69 -0.70 -3.19
C LEU A 133 -12.64 -1.49 -2.42
N ASN A 134 -12.46 -2.79 -2.70
CA ASN A 134 -11.36 -3.57 -2.14
C ASN A 134 -9.99 -2.98 -2.53
N THR A 135 -9.81 -2.59 -3.80
CA THR A 135 -8.58 -1.94 -4.28
C THR A 135 -8.33 -0.60 -3.56
N VAL A 136 -9.36 0.22 -3.37
CA VAL A 136 -9.26 1.50 -2.64
C VAL A 136 -8.86 1.28 -1.18
N THR A 137 -9.49 0.33 -0.49
CA THR A 137 -9.14 0.04 0.92
C THR A 137 -7.72 -0.53 1.04
N ALA A 138 -7.30 -1.41 0.14
CA ALA A 138 -5.94 -1.92 0.08
C ALA A 138 -4.91 -0.78 -0.14
N ALA A 139 -5.18 0.17 -1.04
CA ALA A 139 -4.32 1.33 -1.30
C ALA A 139 -4.22 2.27 -0.09
N LEU A 140 -5.35 2.65 0.50
CA LEU A 140 -5.40 3.53 1.67
C LEU A 140 -4.70 2.89 2.88
N GLY A 141 -4.94 1.60 3.11
CA GLY A 141 -4.41 0.86 4.24
C GLY A 141 -2.91 0.63 4.16
N SER A 142 -2.43 0.08 3.04
CA SER A 142 -1.00 -0.20 2.83
C SER A 142 -0.15 1.05 2.86
N THR A 143 -0.62 2.14 2.25
CA THR A 143 0.09 3.43 2.31
C THR A 143 0.21 3.98 3.72
N ALA A 144 -0.78 3.79 4.61
CA ALA A 144 -0.69 4.20 6.01
C ALA A 144 0.41 3.44 6.76
N ILE A 145 0.56 2.13 6.50
CA ILE A 145 1.60 1.31 7.12
C ILE A 145 2.99 1.66 6.60
N ILE A 146 3.13 1.89 5.29
CA ILE A 146 4.41 2.30 4.73
C ILE A 146 4.79 3.69 5.26
N MET A 147 3.82 4.60 5.44
CA MET A 147 4.07 5.89 6.11
C MET A 147 4.59 5.70 7.55
N LEU A 148 4.05 4.75 8.30
CA LEU A 148 4.58 4.37 9.61
C LEU A 148 6.04 3.90 9.52
N PHE A 149 6.35 2.93 8.65
CA PHE A 149 7.73 2.43 8.54
C PHE A 149 8.72 3.47 8.01
N SER A 150 8.28 4.31 7.08
CA SER A 150 9.05 5.44 6.56
C SER A 150 9.33 6.51 7.63
N SER A 151 8.42 6.65 8.61
CA SER A 151 8.64 7.52 9.76
C SER A 151 9.65 6.95 10.76
N LEU A 152 9.84 5.63 10.82
CA LEU A 152 10.75 4.96 11.74
C LEU A 152 12.19 5.06 11.26
N VAL A 153 12.48 4.67 10.02
CA VAL A 153 13.86 4.56 9.52
C VAL A 153 14.11 5.58 8.40
N PRO A 154 15.26 6.28 8.39
CA PRO A 154 15.62 7.15 7.27
C PRO A 154 15.87 6.34 5.99
N GLY A 155 15.62 6.96 4.83
CA GLY A 155 15.86 6.35 3.52
C GLY A 155 14.88 5.24 3.11
N ILE A 156 15.38 4.22 2.40
CA ILE A 156 14.61 3.10 1.79
C ILE A 156 14.60 1.85 2.71
N ALA A 157 15.20 1.95 3.90
CA ALA A 157 15.29 0.84 4.83
C ALA A 157 13.92 0.43 5.43
N ASP A 158 12.88 1.24 5.24
CA ASP A 158 11.50 0.90 5.55
C ASP A 158 11.01 -0.33 4.75
N ILE A 159 11.40 -0.45 3.48
CA ILE A 159 11.12 -1.65 2.67
C ILE A 159 11.77 -2.89 3.31
N GLY A 160 13.00 -2.76 3.82
CA GLY A 160 13.71 -3.87 4.47
C GLY A 160 12.96 -4.40 5.70
N ILE A 161 12.36 -3.51 6.50
CA ILE A 161 11.54 -3.91 7.65
C ILE A 161 10.29 -4.65 7.19
N ILE A 162 9.60 -4.15 6.16
CA ILE A 162 8.38 -4.79 5.66
C ILE A 162 8.70 -6.18 5.10
N LEU A 163 9.78 -6.31 4.33
CA LEU A 163 10.26 -7.59 3.83
C LEU A 163 10.62 -8.55 4.96
N LEU A 164 11.27 -8.06 6.04
CA LEU A 164 11.60 -8.89 7.20
C LEU A 164 10.33 -9.40 7.90
N ILE A 165 9.34 -8.54 8.13
CA ILE A 165 8.07 -8.94 8.77
C ILE A 165 7.32 -9.93 7.87
N GLY A 166 7.29 -9.70 6.55
CA GLY A 166 6.70 -10.63 5.59
C GLY A 166 7.41 -11.99 5.58
N LEU A 167 8.74 -12.00 5.63
CA LEU A 167 9.54 -13.21 5.72
C LEU A 167 9.27 -13.98 7.03
N ILE A 168 9.15 -13.28 8.15
CA ILE A 168 8.75 -13.89 9.43
C ILE A 168 7.36 -14.54 9.30
N ALA A 169 6.39 -13.86 8.68
CA ALA A 169 5.07 -14.42 8.46
C ALA A 169 5.11 -15.69 7.58
N ILE A 170 5.89 -15.67 6.50
CA ILE A 170 6.09 -16.84 5.62
C ILE A 170 6.74 -18.00 6.38
N ILE A 171 7.83 -17.76 7.12
CA ILE A 171 8.49 -18.79 7.92
C ILE A 171 7.52 -19.38 8.95
N THR A 172 6.74 -18.53 9.62
CA THR A 172 5.76 -18.97 10.62
C THR A 172 4.66 -19.81 9.97
N SER A 173 4.20 -19.45 8.77
CA SER A 173 3.26 -20.24 7.98
C SER A 173 3.84 -21.60 7.57
N LEU A 174 5.12 -21.64 7.16
CA LEU A 174 5.84 -22.88 6.85
C LEU A 174 5.99 -23.79 8.07
N ILE A 175 6.30 -23.24 9.25
CA ILE A 175 6.34 -24.00 10.50
C ILE A 175 4.98 -24.65 10.76
N ASN A 176 3.88 -23.92 10.58
CA ASN A 176 2.55 -24.53 10.70
C ASN A 176 2.33 -25.64 9.66
N HIS A 177 2.73 -25.45 8.40
CA HIS A 177 2.54 -26.45 7.36
C HIS A 177 3.25 -27.78 7.68
N TYR A 178 4.51 -27.71 8.11
CA TYR A 178 5.30 -28.91 8.39
C TYR A 178 5.02 -29.50 9.77
N TRP A 179 4.87 -28.66 10.81
CA TRP A 179 4.84 -29.09 12.21
C TRP A 179 3.44 -29.03 12.82
N LYS A 180 2.44 -28.55 12.05
CA LYS A 180 1.01 -28.47 12.44
C LYS A 180 0.75 -27.72 13.74
N VAL A 181 1.53 -26.66 13.98
CA VAL A 181 1.47 -25.85 15.20
C VAL A 181 0.38 -24.77 15.07
N ALA A 182 -0.73 -24.96 15.77
CA ALA A 182 -1.92 -24.11 15.64
C ALA A 182 -1.72 -22.62 15.97
N TRP A 183 -0.78 -22.25 16.85
CA TRP A 183 -0.53 -20.82 17.13
C TRP A 183 0.24 -20.12 16.00
N ALA A 184 1.03 -20.87 15.22
CA ALA A 184 1.88 -20.31 14.18
C ALA A 184 1.04 -19.73 13.03
N ILE A 185 -0.05 -20.38 12.63
CA ILE A 185 -0.94 -19.84 11.59
C ILE A 185 -1.62 -18.54 12.03
N ASN A 186 -2.01 -18.42 13.30
CA ASN A 186 -2.64 -17.21 13.84
C ASN A 186 -1.65 -16.03 13.82
N VAL A 187 -0.40 -16.27 14.24
CA VAL A 187 0.64 -15.22 14.21
C VAL A 187 0.92 -14.78 12.77
N ALA A 188 1.06 -15.73 11.83
CA ALA A 188 1.27 -15.40 10.43
C ALA A 188 0.10 -14.58 9.84
N ALA A 189 -1.14 -14.98 10.14
CA ALA A 189 -2.34 -14.29 9.69
C ALA A 189 -2.41 -12.86 10.24
N VAL A 190 -2.12 -12.65 11.53
CA VAL A 190 -2.11 -11.32 12.16
C VAL A 190 -1.00 -10.43 11.58
N LEU A 191 0.20 -10.98 11.36
CA LEU A 191 1.30 -10.21 10.75
C LEU A 191 0.94 -9.77 9.32
N LEU A 192 0.36 -10.66 8.52
CA LEU A 192 -0.06 -10.35 7.16
C LEU A 192 -1.24 -9.37 7.15
N SER A 193 -2.21 -9.50 8.06
CA SER A 193 -3.33 -8.56 8.15
C SER A 193 -2.87 -7.16 8.56
N ILE A 194 -1.82 -7.07 9.38
CA ILE A 194 -1.19 -5.80 9.74
C ILE A 194 -0.39 -5.22 8.58
N LEU A 195 0.29 -6.03 7.77
CA LEU A 195 1.10 -5.54 6.64
C LEU A 195 0.26 -5.18 5.40
N PHE A 196 -0.79 -5.95 5.15
CA PHE A 196 -1.64 -5.89 3.95
C PHE A 196 -3.12 -5.71 4.35
N PRO A 197 -3.46 -4.62 5.03
CA PRO A 197 -4.82 -4.37 5.46
C PRO A 197 -5.68 -4.10 4.22
N HIS A 198 -6.73 -4.88 4.10
CA HIS A 198 -7.82 -4.66 3.16
C HIS A 198 -9.11 -5.13 3.80
N VAL A 199 -10.22 -4.65 3.28
CA VAL A 199 -11.54 -5.17 3.60
C VAL A 199 -11.96 -6.00 2.39
N ASP A 200 -12.15 -7.31 2.55
CA ASP A 200 -12.74 -8.12 1.49
C ASP A 200 -14.26 -8.02 1.54
N LEU A 201 -14.81 -7.12 0.74
CA LEU A 201 -16.25 -6.89 0.68
C LEU A 201 -17.03 -8.05 0.03
N ARG A 202 -16.35 -8.98 -0.66
CA ARG A 202 -17.02 -10.10 -1.34
C ARG A 202 -17.45 -11.19 -0.36
N THR A 203 -16.74 -11.33 0.76
CA THR A 203 -16.99 -12.39 1.74
C THR A 203 -17.99 -12.00 2.81
N LEU A 204 -18.41 -10.73 2.85
CA LEU A 204 -19.24 -10.18 3.92
C LEU A 204 -20.72 -10.35 3.56
N ASN A 205 -21.37 -11.32 4.20
CA ASN A 205 -22.79 -11.63 3.94
C ASN A 205 -23.74 -11.02 4.98
N GLY A 206 -23.22 -10.34 6.02
CA GLY A 206 -24.03 -9.73 7.07
C GLY A 206 -23.53 -8.37 7.57
N ASN A 207 -24.46 -7.53 8.04
CA ASN A 207 -24.16 -6.18 8.53
C ASN A 207 -23.14 -6.14 9.69
N TYR A 208 -23.14 -7.15 10.56
CA TYR A 208 -22.21 -7.20 11.70
C TYR A 208 -20.77 -7.46 11.26
N GLU A 209 -20.56 -8.42 10.35
CA GLU A 209 -19.25 -8.76 9.79
C GLU A 209 -18.64 -7.56 9.06
N VAL A 210 -19.46 -6.77 8.36
CA VAL A 210 -19.02 -5.53 7.71
C VAL A 210 -18.50 -4.53 8.72
N ILE A 211 -19.25 -4.27 9.80
CA ILE A 211 -18.85 -3.29 10.81
C ILE A 211 -17.56 -3.74 11.52
N GLU A 212 -17.42 -5.03 11.82
CA GLU A 212 -16.22 -5.59 12.44
C GLU A 212 -14.99 -5.46 11.53
N ALA A 213 -15.12 -5.84 10.25
CA ALA A 213 -14.04 -5.76 9.28
C ALA A 213 -13.56 -4.32 9.07
N PHE A 214 -14.50 -3.36 8.90
CA PHE A 214 -14.16 -1.95 8.79
C PHE A 214 -13.59 -1.39 10.10
N GLY A 215 -14.11 -1.81 11.26
CA GLY A 215 -13.61 -1.40 12.57
C GLY A 215 -12.15 -1.81 12.77
N MET A 216 -11.81 -3.06 12.46
CA MET A 216 -10.44 -3.56 12.51
C MET A 216 -9.54 -2.83 11.51
N TYR A 217 -9.98 -2.69 10.26
CA TYR A 217 -9.25 -1.97 9.22
C TYR A 217 -8.94 -0.51 9.62
N LEU A 218 -9.95 0.23 10.08
CA LEU A 218 -9.77 1.61 10.51
C LEU A 218 -8.84 1.70 11.72
N SER A 219 -8.94 0.76 12.67
CA SER A 219 -8.03 0.72 13.83
C SER A 219 -6.57 0.60 13.40
N ILE A 220 -6.27 -0.24 12.41
CA ILE A 220 -4.90 -0.41 11.87
C ILE A 220 -4.44 0.89 11.21
N VAL A 221 -5.27 1.47 10.34
CA VAL A 221 -4.93 2.71 9.62
C VAL A 221 -4.69 3.88 10.58
N PHE A 222 -5.61 4.11 11.52
CA PHE A 222 -5.48 5.19 12.49
C PHE A 222 -4.28 4.98 13.42
N THR A 223 -4.05 3.75 13.88
CA THR A 223 -2.88 3.44 14.72
C THR A 223 -1.59 3.68 13.96
N ALA A 224 -1.51 3.26 12.70
CA ALA A 224 -0.34 3.48 11.86
C ALA A 224 -0.05 4.98 11.64
N LEU A 225 -1.06 5.78 11.30
CA LEU A 225 -0.91 7.22 11.10
C LEU A 225 -0.59 7.96 12.41
N PHE A 226 -1.20 7.54 13.52
CA PHE A 226 -0.91 8.11 14.84
C PHE A 226 0.53 7.83 15.27
N LEU A 227 0.99 6.58 15.14
CA LEU A 227 2.37 6.20 15.42
C LEU A 227 3.35 6.92 14.48
N ALA A 228 3.01 7.05 13.19
CA ALA A 228 3.83 7.82 12.25
C ALA A 228 4.02 9.28 12.72
N THR A 229 2.93 9.90 13.18
CA THR A 229 2.94 11.26 13.76
C THR A 229 3.81 11.33 14.99
N TYR A 230 3.68 10.35 15.87
CA TYR A 230 4.50 10.27 17.08
C TYR A 230 6.00 10.13 16.78
N PHE A 231 6.40 9.31 15.80
CA PHE A 231 7.81 9.14 15.44
C PHE A 231 8.39 10.36 14.74
N VAL A 232 7.65 10.98 13.81
CA VAL A 232 8.06 12.26 13.20
C VAL A 232 8.25 13.33 14.29
N ASN A 233 7.39 13.34 15.30
CA ASN A 233 7.51 14.31 16.39
C ASN A 233 8.83 14.23 17.16
N ARG A 234 9.37 13.01 17.32
CA ARG A 234 10.59 12.76 18.09
C ARG A 234 11.87 13.05 17.30
N LYS A 235 11.86 12.87 15.98
CA LYS A 235 13.05 13.06 15.13
C LYS A 235 13.56 14.50 15.14
N GLU A 236 12.68 15.49 15.26
CA GLU A 236 13.09 16.90 15.26
C GLU A 236 13.77 17.38 16.55
N LEU A 237 13.46 16.76 17.68
CA LEU A 237 14.12 17.09 18.96
C LEU A 237 15.62 16.74 18.95
N SER A 238 16.03 15.86 18.04
CA SER A 238 17.44 15.47 17.90
C SER A 238 18.29 16.50 17.16
N TYR A 239 17.70 17.36 16.33
CA TYR A 239 18.44 18.37 15.54
C TYR A 239 18.75 19.65 16.32
N GLY A 240 18.12 19.86 17.49
CA GLY A 240 18.39 21.00 18.37
C GLY A 240 19.47 20.74 19.44
N ARG A 241 20.27 19.68 19.29
CA ARG A 241 21.33 19.29 20.23
C ARG A 241 22.68 19.21 19.53
N GLU A 242 23.12 20.32 18.94
CA GLU A 242 24.53 20.59 18.65
C GLU A 242 24.86 22.04 19.02
#